data_AF-T2GFR9-F1
#
_entry.id   AF-T2GFR9-F1
#
_cell.length_a   1.000
_cell.length_b   1.000
_cell.length_c   1.000
_cell.angle_alpha   90.00
_cell.angle_beta   90.00
_cell.angle_gamma   90.00
#
_symmetry.space_group_name_H-M   'P 1'
#
loop_
_entity.id
_entity.type
_entity.pdbx_description
1 polymer ?
#
loop_
_entity_poly.entity_id
_entity_poly.type
_entity_poly.pdbx_seq_one_letter_code
_entity_poly.pdbx_strand_id
1 'polypeptide(L)'
;MKRILLTLLVFLVPTTAAAQSVAACDDPKVLDHVQHIVRDMISQRHGPEVAGDVGLTLAGIQTLRTAPDGLSRTCRGVLAVQRRAGSAAAQQYLTYTIETQLGGRTSIRFSDAIFVPPQ
;
A
#
# COMPACT_ATOMS: atom_id res chain seq x y z
N MET A 1 -1.86 63.05 -31.93
CA MET A 1 -0.63 62.66 -31.18
C MET A 1 -1.12 62.23 -29.78
N LYS A 2 -0.87 61.06 -29.19
CA LYS A 2 0.04 59.93 -29.39
C LYS A 2 -0.74 58.60 -29.28
N ARG A 3 -0.27 57.59 -30.02
CA ARG A 3 -0.55 56.16 -29.84
C ARG A 3 0.27 55.65 -28.65
N ILE A 4 -0.29 54.81 -27.78
CA ILE A 4 0.45 53.70 -27.15
C ILE A 4 -0.49 52.50 -27.10
N LEU A 5 -0.09 51.47 -27.83
CA LEU A 5 -0.53 50.09 -27.77
C LEU A 5 0.51 49.35 -26.91
N LEU A 6 0.13 48.59 -25.89
CA LEU A 6 0.97 47.50 -25.36
C LEU A 6 0.14 46.58 -24.42
N THR A 7 -0.43 45.48 -24.93
CA THR A 7 0.03 44.09 -24.72
C THR A 7 0.38 43.71 -23.28
N LEU A 8 -0.42 42.81 -22.69
CA LEU A 8 0.17 41.63 -22.04
C LEU A 8 -0.77 40.40 -22.18
N LEU A 9 -0.23 39.42 -22.88
CA LEU A 9 -0.67 38.04 -22.96
C LEU A 9 -0.60 37.37 -21.58
N VAL A 10 -1.50 36.39 -21.39
CA VAL A 10 -1.23 35.14 -20.67
C VAL A 10 -0.91 35.25 -19.18
N PHE A 11 -1.95 34.97 -18.39
CA PHE A 11 -1.86 33.86 -17.43
C PHE A 11 -3.12 33.00 -17.65
N LEU A 12 -3.15 32.16 -18.69
CA LEU A 12 -3.11 30.70 -18.48
C LEU A 12 -2.53 30.36 -17.10
N VAL A 13 -3.36 30.44 -16.06
CA VAL A 13 -3.08 29.69 -14.84
C VAL A 13 -3.48 28.25 -15.18
N PRO A 14 -2.52 27.33 -15.35
CA PRO A 14 -2.88 25.93 -15.44
C PRO A 14 -3.44 25.56 -14.07
N THR A 15 -4.75 25.34 -13.95
CA THR A 15 -5.31 24.57 -12.83
C THR A 15 -4.94 23.10 -13.04
N THR A 16 -3.64 22.82 -13.10
CA THR A 16 -3.08 21.49 -12.94
C THR A 16 -2.41 21.44 -11.58
N ALA A 17 -3.21 21.63 -10.53
CA ALA A 17 -2.94 20.87 -9.32
C ALA A 17 -3.35 19.43 -9.64
N ALA A 18 -2.47 18.73 -10.36
CA ALA A 18 -2.46 17.29 -10.32
C ALA A 18 -2.23 16.94 -8.85
N ALA A 19 -3.32 16.66 -8.13
CA ALA A 19 -3.25 15.86 -6.93
C ALA A 19 -2.59 14.57 -7.39
N GLN A 20 -1.26 14.49 -7.26
CA GLN A 20 -0.53 13.25 -7.37
C GLN A 20 -1.19 12.36 -6.34
N SER A 21 -2.09 11.50 -6.84
CA SER A 21 -3.01 10.74 -6.01
C SER A 21 -2.15 9.94 -5.07
N VAL A 22 -2.16 10.32 -3.79
CA VAL A 22 -1.51 9.51 -2.78
C VAL A 22 -2.14 8.13 -2.88
N ALA A 23 -1.29 7.14 -3.13
CA ALA A 23 -1.66 5.78 -3.49
C ALA A 23 -2.88 5.36 -2.67
N ALA A 24 -3.95 4.98 -3.37
CA ALA A 24 -5.09 4.36 -2.73
C ALA A 24 -4.59 3.13 -1.95
N CYS A 25 -5.22 2.76 -0.85
CA CYS A 25 -4.66 1.71 -0.02
C CYS A 25 -4.62 0.35 -0.73
N ASP A 26 -5.52 0.19 -1.71
CA ASP A 26 -5.60 -0.87 -2.70
C ASP A 26 -4.67 -0.69 -3.92
N ASP A 27 -3.77 0.30 -3.92
CA ASP A 27 -2.77 0.46 -4.98
C ASP A 27 -1.93 -0.83 -5.09
N PRO A 28 -1.88 -1.46 -6.27
CA PRO A 28 -1.12 -2.68 -6.50
C PRO A 28 0.34 -2.58 -6.05
N LYS A 29 0.97 -1.39 -6.16
CA LYS A 29 2.35 -1.17 -5.74
C LYS A 29 2.52 -1.27 -4.23
N VAL A 30 1.53 -0.82 -3.46
CA VAL A 30 1.54 -0.96 -2.01
C VAL A 30 1.41 -2.43 -1.64
N LEU A 31 0.52 -3.17 -2.32
CA LEU A 31 0.38 -4.61 -2.11
C LEU A 31 1.67 -5.37 -2.43
N ASP A 32 2.31 -5.10 -3.57
CA ASP A 32 3.59 -5.70 -3.96
C ASP A 32 4.68 -5.44 -2.93
N HIS A 33 4.74 -4.21 -2.41
CA HIS A 33 5.72 -3.84 -1.40
C HIS A 33 5.47 -4.57 -0.07
N VAL A 34 4.22 -4.66 0.39
CA VAL A 34 3.88 -5.41 1.61
C VAL A 34 4.20 -6.90 1.42
N GLN A 35 3.85 -7.50 0.28
CA GLN A 35 4.16 -8.90 -0.01
C GLN A 35 5.67 -9.15 -0.03
N HIS A 36 6.45 -8.23 -0.60
CA HIS A 36 7.91 -8.32 -0.59
C HIS A 36 8.48 -8.35 0.83
N ILE A 37 8.04 -7.42 1.70
CA ILE A 37 8.49 -7.38 3.10
C ILE A 37 8.13 -8.68 3.83
N VAL A 38 6.91 -9.19 3.64
CA VAL A 38 6.47 -10.44 4.29
C VAL A 38 7.30 -11.63 3.81
N ARG A 39 7.60 -11.74 2.50
CA ARG A 39 8.49 -12.80 1.98
C ARG A 39 9.89 -12.69 2.58
N ASP A 40 10.44 -11.49 2.69
CA ASP A 40 11.76 -11.27 3.29
C ASP A 40 11.76 -11.68 4.78
N MET A 41 10.73 -11.29 5.55
CA MET A 41 10.56 -11.72 6.94
C MET A 41 10.47 -13.24 7.08
N ILE A 42 9.73 -13.93 6.19
CA ILE A 42 9.63 -15.39 6.17
C ILE A 42 10.98 -16.01 5.80
N SER A 43 11.68 -15.46 4.80
CA SER A 43 13.00 -15.93 4.36
C SER A 43 14.02 -15.84 5.49
N GLN A 44 14.07 -14.72 6.20
CA GLN A 44 14.98 -14.51 7.33
C GLN A 44 14.70 -15.46 8.50
N ARG A 45 13.42 -15.79 8.77
CA ARG A 45 13.04 -16.61 9.92
C ARG A 45 13.05 -18.12 9.62
N HIS A 46 12.65 -18.52 8.42
CA HIS A 46 12.37 -19.91 8.06
C HIS A 46 13.23 -20.43 6.89
N GLY A 47 14.04 -19.58 6.28
CA GLY A 47 14.88 -19.89 5.13
C GLY A 47 14.22 -19.55 3.78
N PRO A 48 15.05 -19.38 2.72
CA PRO A 48 14.59 -18.94 1.40
C PRO A 48 13.70 -19.97 0.69
N GLU A 49 13.90 -21.27 0.96
CA GLU A 49 13.06 -22.34 0.39
C GLU A 49 11.60 -22.19 0.84
N VAL A 50 11.39 -21.97 2.13
CA VAL A 50 10.04 -21.77 2.70
C VAL A 50 9.41 -20.50 2.15
N ALA A 51 10.17 -19.42 1.97
CA ALA A 51 9.65 -18.18 1.39
C ALA A 51 9.18 -18.35 -0.06
N GLY A 52 9.82 -19.24 -0.82
CA GLY A 52 9.41 -19.61 -2.18
C GLY A 52 8.12 -20.43 -2.25
N ASP A 53 7.86 -21.26 -1.23
CA ASP A 53 6.68 -22.14 -1.14
C ASP A 53 5.43 -21.45 -0.58
N VAL A 54 5.54 -20.18 -0.20
CA VAL A 54 4.44 -19.41 0.41
C VAL A 54 3.73 -18.54 -0.64
N GLY A 55 2.44 -18.76 -0.80
CA GLY A 55 1.52 -17.86 -1.50
C GLY A 55 1.08 -16.72 -0.60
N LEU A 56 1.15 -15.48 -1.10
CA LEU A 56 0.65 -14.29 -0.42
C LEU A 56 -0.50 -13.70 -1.25
N THR A 57 -1.63 -13.41 -0.62
CA THR A 57 -2.80 -12.83 -1.31
C THR A 57 -3.51 -11.83 -0.40
N LEU A 58 -3.96 -10.70 -0.94
CA LEU A 58 -4.76 -9.74 -0.19
C LEU A 58 -6.14 -10.33 0.09
N ALA A 59 -6.44 -10.57 1.36
CA ALA A 59 -7.75 -11.05 1.80
C ALA A 59 -8.74 -9.89 2.04
N GLY A 60 -8.23 -8.69 2.35
CA GLY A 60 -9.05 -7.50 2.51
C GLY A 60 -8.23 -6.27 2.85
N ILE A 61 -8.79 -5.10 2.56
CA ILE A 61 -8.21 -3.81 2.93
C ILE A 61 -9.30 -2.80 3.29
N GLN A 62 -9.07 -2.04 4.36
CA GLN A 62 -10.01 -1.06 4.87
C GLN A 62 -9.29 0.25 5.20
N THR A 63 -9.82 1.35 4.70
CA THR A 63 -9.40 2.69 5.12
C THR A 63 -9.91 2.96 6.53
N LEU A 64 -8.99 3.12 7.48
CA LEU A 64 -9.33 3.43 8.87
C LEU A 64 -9.53 4.92 9.09
N ARG A 65 -8.63 5.74 8.51
CA ARG A 65 -8.65 7.19 8.68
C ARG A 65 -8.11 7.87 7.43
N THR A 66 -8.80 8.92 7.00
CA THR A 66 -8.29 9.88 6.02
C THR A 66 -8.01 11.18 6.78
N ALA A 67 -6.78 11.68 6.68
CA ALA A 67 -6.44 12.96 7.29
C ALA A 67 -7.15 14.12 6.56
N PRO A 68 -7.37 15.26 7.23
CA PRO A 68 -8.04 16.41 6.63
C PRO A 68 -7.32 16.99 5.41
N ASP A 69 -6.01 16.73 5.29
CA ASP A 69 -5.21 17.09 4.12
C ASP A 69 -5.60 16.33 2.84
N GLY A 70 -6.44 15.28 2.95
CA GLY A 70 -6.86 14.40 1.85
C GLY A 70 -5.76 13.50 1.30
N LEU A 71 -4.55 13.63 1.84
CA LEU A 71 -3.30 13.08 1.33
C LEU A 71 -2.74 12.04 2.27
N SER A 72 -2.89 12.20 3.59
CA SER A 72 -2.47 11.19 4.55
C SER A 72 -3.59 10.18 4.81
N ARG A 73 -3.29 8.89 4.74
CA ARG A 73 -4.27 7.81 4.89
C ARG A 73 -3.70 6.72 5.78
N THR A 74 -4.53 6.24 6.70
CA THR A 74 -4.24 5.05 7.50
C THR A 74 -5.18 3.94 7.07
N CYS A 75 -4.62 2.80 6.70
CA CYS A 75 -5.36 1.64 6.22
C CYS A 75 -4.93 0.38 6.94
N ARG A 76 -5.88 -0.55 7.12
CA ARG A 76 -5.63 -1.89 7.65
C ARG A 76 -5.85 -2.89 6.55
N GLY A 77 -4.82 -3.67 6.25
CA GLY A 77 -4.89 -4.78 5.32
C GLY A 77 -4.79 -6.12 6.04
N VAL A 78 -5.29 -7.17 5.39
CA VAL A 78 -5.16 -8.55 5.82
C VAL A 78 -4.56 -9.34 4.65
N LEU A 79 -3.38 -9.91 4.86
CA LEU A 79 -2.74 -10.82 3.93
C LEU A 79 -3.03 -12.27 4.34
N ALA A 80 -3.57 -13.04 3.42
CA ALA A 80 -3.56 -14.49 3.52
C ALA A 80 -2.16 -15.01 3.14
N VAL A 81 -1.56 -15.77 4.05
CA VAL A 81 -0.32 -16.51 3.88
C VAL A 81 -0.69 -17.98 3.73
N GLN A 82 -0.56 -18.52 2.53
CA GLN A 82 -0.88 -19.91 2.23
C GLN A 82 0.42 -20.68 2.02
N ARG A 83 0.65 -21.71 2.83
CA ARG A 83 1.77 -22.65 2.59
C ARG A 83 1.20 -23.94 2.01
N ARG A 84 1.68 -24.33 0.83
CA ARG A 84 1.44 -25.68 0.32
C ARG A 84 2.45 -26.62 0.97
N ALA A 85 2.01 -27.41 1.96
CA ALA A 85 2.81 -28.48 2.54
C ALA A 85 2.11 -29.81 2.26
N GLY A 86 2.44 -30.44 1.12
CA GLY A 86 1.79 -31.68 0.70
C GLY A 86 0.31 -31.49 0.35
N SER A 87 -0.56 -32.39 0.84
CA SER A 87 -2.01 -32.38 0.58
C SER A 87 -2.82 -31.44 1.48
N ALA A 88 -2.20 -30.80 2.48
CA ALA A 88 -2.85 -29.88 3.39
C ALA A 88 -2.45 -28.43 3.11
N ALA A 89 -3.43 -27.56 2.86
CA ALA A 89 -3.21 -26.12 2.77
C ALA A 89 -3.35 -25.50 4.16
N ALA A 90 -2.25 -25.03 4.75
CA ALA A 90 -2.31 -24.20 5.93
C ALA A 90 -2.40 -22.74 5.50
N GLN A 91 -3.45 -22.04 5.95
CA GLN A 91 -3.65 -20.62 5.71
C GLN A 91 -3.49 -19.86 7.03
N GLN A 92 -2.73 -18.77 7.01
CA GLN A 92 -2.59 -17.83 8.13
C GLN A 92 -2.97 -16.44 7.65
N TYR A 93 -3.47 -15.60 8.56
CA TYR A 93 -3.85 -14.23 8.21
C TYR A 93 -2.97 -13.23 8.96
N LEU A 94 -2.24 -12.43 8.19
CA LEU A 94 -1.34 -11.41 8.70
C LEU A 94 -2.01 -10.05 8.53
N THR A 95 -2.39 -9.44 9.66
CA THR A 95 -2.95 -8.08 9.65
C THR A 95 -1.81 -7.08 9.66
N TYR A 96 -1.93 -6.03 8.84
CA TYR A 96 -0.95 -4.97 8.74
C TYR A 96 -1.64 -3.61 8.63
N THR A 97 -0.96 -2.58 9.11
CA THR A 97 -1.41 -1.19 9.04
C THR A 97 -0.46 -0.41 8.14
N ILE A 98 -1.00 0.29 7.15
CA ILE A 98 -0.27 1.21 6.27
C ILE A 98 -0.62 2.62 6.67
N GLU A 99 0.39 3.47 6.84
CA GLU A 99 0.23 4.90 7.04
C GLU A 99 0.96 5.62 5.92
N THR A 100 0.21 6.23 5.02
CA THR A 100 0.74 7.09 3.98
C THR A 100 0.70 8.53 4.48
N GLN A 101 1.81 9.24 4.40
CA GLN A 101 1.98 10.62 4.85
C GLN A 101 2.16 11.56 3.67
N LEU A 102 1.85 12.85 3.89
CA LEU A 102 2.13 13.95 2.99
C LEU A 102 3.59 13.88 2.47
N GLY A 103 3.78 13.94 1.15
CA GLY A 103 5.10 13.80 0.51
C GLY A 103 5.47 12.36 0.11
N GLY A 104 4.53 11.41 0.17
CA GLY A 104 4.68 10.07 -0.43
C GLY A 104 5.44 9.07 0.45
N ARG A 105 5.66 9.39 1.74
CA ARG A 105 6.28 8.45 2.68
C ARG A 105 5.23 7.48 3.17
N THR A 106 5.49 6.18 3.02
CA THR A 106 4.59 5.11 3.47
C THR A 106 5.27 4.31 4.57
N SER A 107 4.70 4.28 5.77
CA SER A 107 5.13 3.39 6.85
C SER A 107 4.19 2.21 6.99
N ILE A 108 4.74 1.01 7.01
CA ILE A 108 3.99 -0.25 7.17
C ILE A 108 4.33 -0.83 8.54
N ARG A 109 3.31 -1.14 9.32
CA ARG A 109 3.42 -1.78 10.64
C ARG A 109 2.65 -3.08 10.62
N PHE A 110 3.33 -4.20 10.87
CA PHE A 110 2.70 -5.50 10.98
C PHE A 110 2.22 -5.71 12.43
N SER A 111 0.97 -6.13 12.59
CA SER A 111 0.48 -6.63 13.87
C SER A 111 0.68 -8.15 13.94
N ASP A 112 0.61 -8.72 15.14
CA ASP A 112 0.70 -10.17 15.33
C ASP A 112 -0.22 -10.92 14.37
N ALA A 113 0.30 -12.01 13.79
CA ALA A 113 -0.46 -12.83 12.84
C ALA A 113 -1.60 -13.54 13.57
N ILE A 114 -2.82 -13.43 13.06
CA ILE A 114 -3.97 -14.16 13.59
C ILE A 114 -3.97 -15.55 12.93
N PHE A 115 -3.82 -16.59 13.74
CA PHE A 115 -3.92 -17.97 13.29
C PHE A 115 -5.41 -18.31 13.12
N VAL A 116 -5.88 -18.43 11.89
CA VAL A 116 -7.19 -19.03 11.59
C VAL A 116 -6.90 -20.47 11.18
N PRO A 117 -7.26 -21.48 12.00
CA PRO A 117 -7.05 -22.87 11.61
C PRO A 117 -7.80 -23.18 10.30
N PRO A 118 -7.26 -24.05 9.44
CA PRO A 118 -8.00 -24.54 8.28
C PRO A 118 -9.31 -25.18 8.76
N GLN A 119 -10.42 -24.81 8.13
CA GLN A 119 -11.72 -25.45 8.37
C GLN A 119 -11.76 -26.83 7.71
#